data_AF-A0A815V665-F1
#
_entry.id   AF-A0A815V665-F1
#
_cell.length_a   1.000
_cell.length_b   1.000
_cell.length_c   1.000
_cell.angle_alpha   90.00
_cell.angle_beta   90.00
_cell.angle_gamma   90.00
#
_symmetry.space_group_name_H-M   'P 1'
#
loop_
_entity.id
_entity.type
_entity.pdbx_description
1 polymer ?
#
loop_
_entity_poly.entity_id
_entity_poly.type
_entity_poly.pdbx_seq_one_letter_code
_entity_poly.pdbx_strand_id
1 'polypeptide(L)' 'SGILQPGDRILTINGQLLEGMTLEDARSIIKRSNHQIHLEIEFDVAGMLIISF' A
#
# COMPACT_ATOMS: atom_id res chain seq x y z
N SER A 1 -12.38 -4.96 0.12
CA SER A 1 -11.43 -4.80 1.24
C SER A 1 -10.46 -5.96 1.20
N GLY A 2 -9.16 -5.68 1.28
CA GLY A 2 -8.11 -6.69 1.33
C GLY A 2 -7.28 -6.53 2.61
N ILE A 3 -6.36 -7.45 2.84
CA ILE A 3 -5.40 -7.39 3.94
C ILE A 3 -4.03 -7.16 3.30
N LEU A 4 -3.29 -6.15 3.79
CA LEU A 4 -1.89 -5.96 3.41
C LEU A 4 -1.04 -7.06 4.06
N GLN A 5 -0.19 -7.69 3.26
CA GLN A 5 0.73 -8.73 3.69
C GLN A 5 2.18 -8.24 3.59
N PRO A 6 3.09 -8.75 4.44
CA PRO A 6 4.52 -8.53 4.24
C PRO A 6 4.93 -8.98 2.84
N GLY A 7 5.56 -8.07 2.09
CA GLY A 7 5.94 -8.30 0.68
C GLY A 7 5.11 -7.49 -0.32
N ASP A 8 3.93 -7.00 0.07
CA ASP A 8 3.15 -6.09 -0.78
C ASP A 8 3.90 -4.77 -0.98
N ARG A 9 3.94 -4.31 -2.23
CA ARG A 9 4.59 -3.06 -2.59
C ARG A 9 3.55 -1.95 -2.72
N ILE A 10 3.64 -0.94 -1.86
CA ILE A 10 2.79 0.26 -1.97
C ILE A 10 3.35 1.17 -3.06
N LEU A 11 2.51 1.54 -4.02
CA LEU A 11 2.84 2.45 -5.11
C LEU A 11 2.37 3.88 -4.83
N THR A 12 1.16 4.03 -4.29
CA THR A 12 0.57 5.34 -3.99
C THR A 12 -0.03 5.41 -2.60
N ILE A 13 -0.02 6.62 -2.01
CA ILE A 13 -0.79 6.96 -0.81
C ILE A 13 -1.69 8.14 -1.14
N ASN A 14 -3.00 7.96 -1.08
CA ASN A 14 -4.01 8.96 -1.46
C ASN A 14 -3.77 9.55 -2.88
N GLY A 15 -3.34 8.71 -3.82
CA GLY A 15 -3.04 9.10 -5.21
C GLY A 15 -1.68 9.76 -5.42
N GLN A 16 -0.84 9.91 -4.37
CA GLN A 16 0.54 10.37 -4.51
C GLN A 16 1.49 9.21 -4.72
N LEU A 17 2.22 9.23 -5.85
CA LEU A 17 3.25 8.24 -6.18
C LEU A 17 4.41 8.31 -5.17
N LEU A 18 4.81 7.15 -4.65
CA LEU A 18 5.92 7.04 -3.70
C LEU A 18 7.30 6.94 -4.38
N GLU A 19 7.35 6.78 -5.69
CA GLU A 19 8.62 6.70 -6.42
C GLU A 19 9.45 7.97 -6.21
N GLY A 20 10.71 7.81 -5.80
CA GLY A 20 11.62 8.91 -5.50
C GLY A 20 11.35 9.63 -4.17
N MET A 21 10.31 9.27 -3.42
CA MET A 21 10.05 9.83 -2.10
C MET A 21 10.93 9.18 -1.03
N THR A 22 11.25 9.94 0.01
CA THR A 22 11.85 9.36 1.21
C THR A 22 10.78 8.68 2.08
N LEU A 23 11.21 7.81 2.99
CA LEU A 23 10.32 7.21 3.98
C LEU A 23 9.64 8.27 4.87
N GLU A 24 10.32 9.39 5.14
CA GLU A 24 9.76 10.48 5.96
C GLU A 24 8.64 11.23 5.23
N ASP A 25 8.76 11.41 3.91
CA ASP A 25 7.72 12.02 3.09
C ASP A 25 6.45 11.15 3.12
N ALA A 26 6.60 9.84 2.85
CA ALA A 26 5.50 8.88 2.91
C ALA A 26 4.82 8.87 4.30
N ARG A 27 5.62 8.86 5.38
CA ARG A 27 5.11 8.94 6.77
C ARG A 27 4.34 10.23 7.03
N SER A 28 4.80 11.34 6.47
CA SER A 28 4.13 12.63 6.62
C SER A 28 2.76 12.65 5.94
N ILE A 29 2.63 12.04 4.77
CA ILE A 29 1.34 11.89 4.06
C ILE A 29 0.36 11.09 4.91
N ILE A 30 0.82 9.96 5.47
CA ILE A 30 -0.01 9.11 6.35
C ILE A 30 -0.44 9.89 7.60
N LYS A 31 0.49 10.58 8.28
CA LYS A 31 0.19 11.35 9.50
C LYS A 31 -0.77 12.52 9.27
N ARG A 32 -0.76 13.12 8.07
CA ARG A 32 -1.70 14.19 7.69
C ARG A 32 -3.08 13.66 7.31
N SER A 33 -3.22 12.35 7.11
CA SER A 33 -4.49 11.75 6.76
C SER A 33 -5.35 11.59 8.01
N ASN A 34 -6.59 12.09 7.97
CA ASN A 34 -7.42 12.19 9.17
C ASN A 34 -7.90 10.84 9.70
N HIS A 35 -8.61 10.04 8.87
CA HIS A 35 -9.28 8.81 9.31
C HIS A 35 -9.12 7.64 8.35
N GLN A 36 -8.88 7.91 7.07
CA GLN A 36 -8.76 6.90 6.03
C GLN A 36 -7.64 7.28 5.08
N ILE A 37 -6.94 6.26 4.59
CA ILE A 37 -6.00 6.37 3.49
C ILE A 37 -6.40 5.40 2.39
N HIS A 38 -6.15 5.80 1.15
CA HIS A 38 -6.27 4.94 -0.02
C HIS A 38 -4.87 4.53 -0.46
N LEU A 39 -4.67 3.24 -0.71
CA LEU A 39 -3.39 2.69 -1.13
C LEU A 39 -3.60 1.94 -2.43
N GLU A 40 -2.76 2.23 -3.42
CA GLU A 40 -2.58 1.36 -4.58
C GLU A 40 -1.33 0.52 -4.37
N ILE A 41 -1.45 -0.78 -4.58
CA ILE A 41 -0.40 -1.75 -4.32
C ILE A 41 -0.15 -2.65 -5.52
N GLU A 42 1.09 -3.09 -5.68
CA GLU A 42 1.42 -4.28 -6.44
C GLU A 42 1.51 -5.46 -5.48
N PHE A 43 0.75 -6.51 -5.78
CA PHE A 43 0.81 -7.79 -5.09
C PHE A 43 1.12 -8.89 -6.11
N ASP A 44 1.98 -9.83 -5.73
CA ASP A 44 2.28 -10.98 -6.56
C ASP A 44 1.12 -12.00 -6.46
N VAL A 45 0.51 -12.31 -7.60
CA VAL A 45 -0.60 -13.28 -7.67
C VAL A 45 -0.15 -14.72 -7.52
N ALA A 46 1.12 -15.03 -7.78
CA ALA A 46 1.62 -16.40 -7.79
C ALA A 46 1.77 -17.00 -6.38
N GLY A 47 1.91 -16.16 -5.35
CA GLY A 47 1.92 -16.58 -3.93
C GLY A 47 0.54 -16.65 -3.26
N MET A 48 -0.51 -16.11 -3.88
CA MET A 48 -1.85 -16.12 -3.30
C MET A 48 -2.51 -17.49 -3.52
N LEU A 49 -2.22 -18.44 -2.64
CA LEU A 49 -2.97 -19.69 -2.53
C LEU A 49 -4.43 -19.36 -2.15
N ILE A 50 -5.26 -19.08 -3.16
CA ILE A 50 -6.70 -19.09 -2.99
C ILE A 50 -7.10 -20.56 -2.90
N ILE A 51 -6.94 -21.17 -1.72
CA ILE A 51 -7.60 -22.44 -1.38
C ILE A 51 -9.09 -22.12 -1.29
N SER A 52 -9.76 -22.17 -2.44
CA SER A 52 -11.23 -22.19 -2.52
C SER A 52 -11.67 -23.63 -2.24
N PHE A 53 -12.34 -23.85 -1.12
CA PHE A 53 -13.12 -25.07 -0.86
C PHE A 53 -14.57 -24.86 -1.33
#